data_AF-A0A661D160-F1
#
_entry.id   AF-A0A661D160-F1
#
_cell.length_a   1.000
_cell.length_b   1.000
_cell.length_c   1.000
_cell.angle_alpha   90.00
_cell.angle_beta   90.00
_cell.angle_gamma   90.00
#
_symmetry.space_group_name_H-M   'P 1'
#
loop_
_entity.id
_entity.type
_entity.pdbx_description
1 polymer ?
#
loop_
_entity_poly.entity_id
_entity_poly.type
_entity_poly.pdbx_seq_one_letter_code
_entity_poly.pdbx_strand_id
1 'polypeptide(L)'
;MTEITAIDNHEESQNMGSLNHSIIQAQITGRLINDERFTVMVEPSLDVSQTDMSQFGLKVKEELKPDVCLYPQSVWLQRRDVLKMLEMPLLAIEVFRR
;
A
#
# COMPACT_ATOMS: atom_id res chain seq x y z
N MET A 1 12.42 -28.55 18.78
CA MET A 1 11.41 -27.70 19.45
C MET A 1 12.22 -26.82 20.40
N THR A 2 12.45 -25.54 20.13
CA THR A 2 11.46 -24.49 19.83
C THR A 2 12.18 -23.34 19.13
N GLU A 3 11.86 -23.06 17.87
CA GLU A 3 12.24 -21.82 17.16
C GLU A 3 11.08 -21.43 16.22
N ILE A 4 9.96 -20.99 16.80
CA ILE A 4 8.86 -20.37 16.06
C ILE A 4 8.26 -19.28 16.96
N THR A 5 8.96 -18.16 17.15
CA THR A 5 8.39 -16.97 17.82
C THR A 5 8.99 -15.63 17.41
N ALA A 6 9.94 -15.57 16.46
CA ALA A 6 10.56 -14.31 16.05
C ALA A 6 9.96 -13.67 14.78
N ILE A 7 9.11 -14.39 14.04
CA ILE A 7 8.57 -13.94 12.75
C ILE A 7 7.22 -13.21 12.93
N ASP A 8 6.47 -13.48 14.00
CA ASP A 8 5.12 -12.91 14.23
C ASP A 8 5.10 -11.44 14.70
N ASN A 9 6.12 -10.99 15.45
CA ASN A 9 6.07 -9.67 16.09
C ASN A 9 6.26 -8.48 15.11
N HIS A 10 6.90 -8.70 13.96
CA HIS A 10 7.18 -7.61 13.00
C HIS A 10 5.95 -7.27 12.15
N GLU A 11 5.15 -8.26 11.74
CA GLU A 11 3.94 -8.06 10.94
C GLU A 11 2.80 -7.44 11.76
N GLU A 12 2.64 -7.82 13.03
CA GLU A 12 1.64 -7.19 13.91
C GLU A 12 1.88 -5.69 14.12
N SER A 13 3.15 -5.27 14.29
CA SER A 13 3.50 -3.86 14.48
C SER A 13 3.27 -2.98 13.23
N GLN A 14 3.45 -3.55 12.04
CA GLN A 14 3.19 -2.89 10.76
C GLN A 14 1.67 -2.75 10.49
N ASN A 15 0.85 -3.59 11.13
CA ASN A 15 -0.60 -3.58 10.92
C ASN A 15 -1.37 -2.68 11.92
N MET A 16 -0.69 -2.16 12.95
CA MET A 16 -1.32 -1.25 13.91
C MET A 16 -1.28 0.20 13.42
N GLY A 17 -2.46 0.77 13.18
CA GLY A 17 -2.61 2.20 12.91
C GLY A 17 -2.15 3.04 14.12
N SER A 18 -1.36 4.09 13.86
CA SER A 18 -0.97 5.07 14.89
C SER A 18 -1.72 6.39 14.69
N LEU A 19 -1.84 7.19 15.77
CA LEU A 19 -2.58 8.47 15.72
C LEU A 19 -2.07 9.40 14.62
N ASN A 20 -0.76 9.62 14.54
CA ASN A 20 -0.20 10.53 13.54
C ASN A 20 -0.28 9.95 12.13
N HIS A 21 -0.01 8.64 11.98
CA HIS A 21 -0.09 7.98 10.68
C HIS A 21 -1.52 8.04 10.11
N SER A 22 -2.53 7.70 10.92
CA SER A 22 -3.93 7.77 10.50
C SER A 22 -4.38 9.18 10.14
N ILE A 23 -4.00 10.21 10.91
CA ILE A 23 -4.32 11.60 10.59
C ILE A 23 -3.68 12.00 9.25
N ILE A 24 -2.40 11.69 9.05
CA ILE A 24 -1.67 12.08 7.83
C ILE A 24 -2.19 11.32 6.60
N GLN A 25 -2.38 10.01 6.70
CA GLN A 25 -2.97 9.18 5.63
C GLN A 25 -4.35 9.73 5.23
N ALA A 26 -5.23 10.03 6.21
CA ALA A 26 -6.55 10.58 5.93
C ALA A 26 -6.49 11.97 5.26
N GLN A 27 -5.57 12.84 5.69
CA GLN A 27 -5.38 14.16 5.08
C GLN A 27 -4.86 14.07 3.64
N ILE A 28 -3.91 13.17 3.38
CA ILE A 28 -3.37 12.91 2.03
C ILE A 28 -4.50 12.40 1.14
N THR A 29 -5.19 11.33 1.56
CA THR A 29 -6.31 10.75 0.80
C THR A 29 -7.39 11.78 0.52
N GLY A 30 -7.84 12.54 1.53
CA GLY A 30 -8.89 13.55 1.36
C GLY A 30 -8.50 14.67 0.40
N ARG A 31 -7.22 15.06 0.33
CA ARG A 31 -6.75 16.07 -0.65
C ARG A 31 -6.71 15.50 -2.07
N LEU A 32 -6.27 14.26 -2.22
CA LEU A 32 -6.09 13.63 -3.53
C LEU A 32 -7.41 13.18 -4.15
N ILE A 33 -8.41 12.81 -3.34
CA ILE A 33 -9.73 12.37 -3.84
C ILE A 33 -10.48 13.47 -4.60
N ASN A 34 -10.16 14.74 -4.33
CA ASN A 34 -10.78 15.88 -4.99
C ASN A 34 -10.17 16.19 -6.36
N ASP A 35 -9.11 15.49 -6.77
CA ASP A 35 -8.53 15.62 -8.09
C ASP A 35 -9.14 14.57 -9.03
N GLU A 36 -10.05 15.00 -9.90
CA GLU A 36 -10.81 14.12 -10.80
C GLU A 36 -9.91 13.34 -11.77
N ARG A 37 -8.63 13.70 -11.93
CA ARG A 37 -7.71 12.97 -12.81
C ARG A 37 -7.33 11.59 -12.28
N PHE A 38 -7.61 11.30 -11.00
CA PHE A 38 -7.11 10.11 -10.32
C PHE A 38 -8.20 9.31 -9.61
N THR A 39 -7.98 8.00 -9.56
CA THR A 39 -8.64 7.08 -8.63
C THR A 39 -7.70 6.84 -7.46
N VAL A 40 -8.12 7.24 -6.25
CA VAL A 40 -7.34 7.06 -5.02
C VAL A 40 -7.77 5.77 -4.33
N MET A 41 -6.80 4.93 -3.97
CA MET A 41 -7.00 3.68 -3.24
C MET A 41 -6.19 3.72 -1.94
N VAL A 42 -6.78 3.20 -0.86
CA VAL A 42 -6.15 3.13 0.47
C VAL A 42 -5.77 1.68 0.74
N GLU A 43 -4.54 1.45 1.21
CA GLU A 43 -3.98 0.13 1.56
C GLU A 43 -4.10 -0.95 0.45
N PRO A 44 -3.88 -0.67 -0.85
CA PRO A 44 -3.96 -1.70 -1.87
C PRO A 44 -2.79 -2.69 -1.78
N SER A 45 -3.09 -3.96 -2.05
CA SER A 45 -2.06 -4.98 -2.30
C SER A 45 -1.59 -4.86 -3.75
N LEU A 46 -0.30 -4.64 -3.97
CA LEU A 46 0.32 -4.56 -5.29
C LEU A 46 1.14 -5.81 -5.56
N ASP A 47 0.93 -6.44 -6.71
CA ASP A 47 1.82 -7.49 -7.21
C ASP A 47 3.09 -6.87 -7.77
N VAL A 48 4.22 -7.15 -7.11
CA VAL A 48 5.53 -6.65 -7.51
C VAL A 48 6.47 -7.77 -7.98
N SER A 49 5.94 -8.99 -8.16
CA SER A 49 6.72 -10.16 -8.56
C SER A 49 7.47 -9.97 -9.89
N GLN A 50 6.95 -9.11 -10.77
CA GLN A 50 7.56 -8.79 -12.07
C GLN A 50 8.41 -7.51 -12.06
N THR A 51 8.51 -6.81 -10.92
CA THR A 51 9.28 -5.56 -10.82
C THR A 51 10.50 -5.77 -9.93
N ASP A 52 11.69 -5.45 -10.43
CA ASP A 52 12.89 -5.47 -9.59
C ASP A 52 12.86 -4.29 -8.59
N MET A 53 12.47 -4.59 -7.36
CA MET A 53 12.39 -3.61 -6.28
C MET A 53 13.74 -3.35 -5.57
N SER A 54 14.79 -4.11 -5.92
CA SER A 54 16.12 -3.93 -5.34
C SER A 54 16.71 -2.55 -5.66
N GLN A 55 16.33 -1.96 -6.80
CA GLN A 55 16.71 -0.60 -7.20
C GLN A 55 16.21 0.47 -6.22
N PHE A 56 15.15 0.19 -5.46
CA PHE A 56 14.57 1.08 -4.45
C PHE A 56 15.02 0.71 -3.03
N GLY A 57 15.97 -0.23 -2.89
CA GLY A 57 16.43 -0.73 -1.58
C GLY A 57 15.40 -1.60 -0.85
N LEU A 58 14.32 -2.01 -1.51
CA LEU A 58 13.27 -2.84 -0.93
C LEU A 58 13.58 -4.32 -1.16
N LYS A 59 13.54 -5.13 -0.09
CA LYS A 59 13.73 -6.59 -0.13
C LYS A 59 12.40 -7.34 -0.32
N VAL A 60 11.44 -6.72 -0.99
CA VAL A 60 10.10 -7.26 -1.22
C VAL A 60 10.10 -8.01 -2.55
N LYS A 61 9.67 -9.27 -2.54
CA LYS A 61 9.73 -10.15 -3.72
C LYS A 61 8.41 -10.35 -4.44
N GLU A 62 7.27 -10.15 -3.76
CA GLU A 62 5.97 -10.57 -4.29
C GLU A 62 4.87 -9.52 -4.10
N GLU A 63 4.83 -8.85 -2.96
CA GLU A 63 3.72 -7.96 -2.62
C GLU A 63 4.14 -6.72 -1.86
N LEU A 64 3.68 -5.56 -2.32
CA LEU A 64 3.83 -4.29 -1.61
C LEU A 64 2.44 -3.79 -1.17
N LYS A 65 2.34 -3.24 0.05
CA LYS A 65 1.11 -2.65 0.60
C LYS A 65 1.35 -1.20 1.02
N PRO A 66 1.35 -0.23 0.07
CA PRO A 66 1.46 1.18 0.41
C PRO A 66 0.20 1.66 1.13
N ASP A 67 0.32 2.71 1.94
CA ASP A 67 -0.84 3.32 2.60
C ASP A 67 -1.85 3.94 1.62
N VAL A 68 -1.36 4.56 0.54
CA VAL A 68 -2.18 5.23 -0.48
C VAL A 68 -1.59 5.05 -1.87
N CYS A 69 -2.42 4.71 -2.86
CA CYS A 69 -2.03 4.67 -4.27
C CYS A 69 -2.95 5.54 -5.14
N LEU A 70 -2.38 6.05 -6.24
CA LEU A 70 -3.08 6.83 -7.24
C LEU A 70 -3.01 6.11 -8.57
N TYR A 71 -4.17 5.81 -9.12
CA TYR A 71 -4.35 5.30 -10.47
C TYR A 71 -4.94 6.40 -11.37
N PRO A 72 -4.82 6.28 -12.69
CA PRO A 72 -5.59 7.15 -13.58
C PRO A 72 -7.09 6.95 -13.32
N GLN A 73 -7.91 7.98 -13.59
CA GLN A 73 -9.37 7.92 -13.43
C GLN A 73 -10.04 6.78 -14.23
N SER A 74 -9.33 6.14 -15.17
CA SER A 74 -9.82 4.96 -15.91
C SER A 74 -9.97 3.71 -15.05
N VAL A 75 -9.44 3.68 -13.83
CA VAL A 75 -9.62 2.56 -12.90
C VAL A 75 -10.90 2.78 -12.09
N TRP A 76 -11.90 1.93 -12.35
CA TRP A 76 -13.24 2.02 -11.75
C TRP A 76 -13.50 0.88 -10.76
N LEU A 77 -14.56 1.04 -9.97
CA LEU A 77 -15.13 -0.03 -9.15
C LEU A 77 -15.40 -1.29 -9.99
N GLN A 78 -14.90 -2.42 -9.52
CA GLN A 78 -15.08 -3.71 -10.17
C GLN A 78 -16.28 -4.46 -9.59
N ARG A 79 -16.93 -5.29 -10.41
CA ARG A 79 -18.05 -6.15 -9.95
C ARG A 79 -17.60 -7.23 -8.98
N ARG A 80 -16.36 -7.70 -9.12
CA ARG A 80 -15.72 -8.65 -8.21
C ARG A 80 -14.54 -7.93 -7.58
N ASP A 81 -14.31 -8.24 -6.32
CA ASP A 81 -13.20 -7.67 -5.59
C ASP A 81 -11.86 -8.11 -6.19
N VAL A 82 -10.88 -7.23 -6.13
CA VAL A 82 -9.53 -7.45 -6.65
C VAL A 82 -8.58 -7.42 -5.45
N LEU A 83 -8.24 -8.61 -4.96
CA LEU A 83 -7.43 -8.76 -3.75
C LEU A 83 -5.97 -8.31 -3.94
N LYS A 84 -5.49 -8.26 -5.18
CA LYS A 84 -4.11 -7.88 -5.54
C LYS A 84 -4.08 -7.24 -6.92
N MET A 85 -3.54 -6.02 -6.99
CA MET A 85 -3.44 -5.22 -8.20
C MET A 85 -2.20 -5.62 -8.99
N LEU A 86 -2.39 -6.05 -10.24
CA LEU A 86 -1.30 -6.35 -11.18
C LEU A 86 -0.78 -5.10 -11.89
N GLU A 87 -1.65 -4.10 -12.09
CA GLU A 87 -1.28 -2.83 -12.68
C GLU A 87 -0.62 -1.94 -11.63
N MET A 88 0.57 -1.41 -11.93
CA MET A 88 1.27 -0.50 -11.03
C MET A 88 0.59 0.88 -11.00
N PRO A 89 0.44 1.50 -9.82
CA PRO A 89 -0.11 2.84 -9.72
C PRO A 89 0.83 3.89 -10.34
N LEU A 90 0.28 5.06 -10.68
CA LEU A 90 1.07 6.23 -11.08
C LEU A 90 1.92 6.76 -9.91
N LEU A 91 1.42 6.60 -8.68
CA LEU A 91 2.07 7.01 -7.45
C LEU A 91 1.64 6.09 -6.31
N ALA A 92 2.61 5.61 -5.53
CA ALA A 92 2.41 4.94 -4.26
C ALA A 92 3.02 5.81 -3.14
N ILE A 93 2.31 5.96 -2.03
CA ILE A 93 2.68 6.79 -0.89
C ILE A 93 2.70 5.91 0.36
N GLU A 94 3.80 5.99 1.10
CA GLU A 94 3.98 5.35 2.40
C GLU A 94 4.21 6.44 3.47
N VAL A 95 3.42 6.40 4.54
CA VAL A 95 3.52 7.28 5.70
C VAL A 95 4.27 6.54 6.80
N PHE A 96 5.55 6.84 6.93
CA PHE A 96 6.40 6.17 7.93
C PHE A 96 5.87 6.33 9.36
N ARG A 97 5.84 5.20 10.07
CA ARG A 97 5.63 5.12 11.52
C ARG A 97 6.99 4.94 12.19
N ARG A 98 7.25 5.71 13.24
CA ARG A 98 8.49 5.67 14.01
C ARG A 98 8.23 5.15 15.41
#